data_AF-A0A2I3LMI9-F1
#
_entry.id   AF-A0A2I3LMI9-F1
#
_cell.length_a   1.000
_cell.length_b   1.000
_cell.length_c   1.000
_cell.angle_alpha   90.00
_cell.angle_beta   90.00
_cell.angle_gamma   90.00
#
_symmetry.space_group_name_H-M   'P 1'
#
loop_
_entity.id
_entity.type
_entity.pdbx_description
1 polymer ?
#
loop_
_entity_poly.entity_id
_entity_poly.type
_entity_poly.pdbx_seq_one_letter_code
_entity_poly.pdbx_strand_id
1 'polypeptide(L)'
;MTSIRAVFIFLWLQLDLVNGENVEQHPSTLSVQEGDSSVIKCTYSDSASNYFPWYKQELGKGPQFIIDIRSNAHEKKDQRIIVLLNKTAKHFSLHITETQPGDSAVYFCAASTHCFPGTCYPYTNLRLELKLQPLSFVIDLQV
;
A
#
# COMPACT_ATOMS: atom_id res chain seq x y z
N MET A 1 -16.59 22.55 -39.57
CA MET A 1 -16.94 22.56 -38.12
C MET A 1 -17.12 21.14 -37.55
N THR A 2 -16.28 20.17 -37.93
CA THR A 2 -16.34 18.77 -37.47
C THR A 2 -15.10 18.34 -36.68
N SER A 3 -14.03 19.15 -36.70
CA SER A 3 -12.74 18.82 -36.12
C SER A 3 -12.69 19.01 -34.59
N ILE A 4 -13.31 20.06 -34.05
CA ILE A 4 -13.25 20.34 -32.60
C ILE A 4 -13.98 19.28 -31.78
N ARG A 5 -15.15 18.81 -32.22
CA ARG A 5 -15.89 17.72 -31.55
C ARG A 5 -15.10 16.41 -31.56
N ALA A 6 -14.42 16.10 -32.66
CA ALA A 6 -13.54 14.94 -32.77
C ALA A 6 -12.31 15.07 -31.85
N VAL A 7 -11.73 16.28 -31.74
CA VAL A 7 -10.61 16.56 -30.81
C VAL A 7 -11.05 16.40 -29.37
N PHE A 8 -12.23 16.90 -28.97
CA PHE A 8 -12.76 16.64 -27.64
C PHE A 8 -13.00 15.14 -27.41
N ILE A 9 -13.65 14.42 -28.33
CA ILE A 9 -13.85 12.97 -28.19
C ILE A 9 -12.51 12.22 -28.07
N PHE A 10 -11.48 12.61 -28.84
CA PHE A 10 -10.13 12.06 -28.72
C PHE A 10 -9.47 12.42 -27.38
N LEU A 11 -9.64 13.65 -26.88
CA LEU A 11 -9.12 14.07 -25.58
C LEU A 11 -9.77 13.31 -24.42
N TRP A 12 -11.05 12.93 -24.57
CA TRP A 12 -11.80 12.14 -23.60
C TRP A 12 -11.38 10.66 -23.66
N LEU A 13 -11.09 10.12 -24.86
CA LEU A 13 -10.57 8.76 -25.04
C LEU A 13 -9.17 8.54 -24.43
N GLN A 14 -8.37 9.60 -24.26
CA GLN A 14 -7.02 9.51 -23.66
C GLN A 14 -7.02 9.60 -22.13
N LEU A 15 -8.15 9.89 -21.49
CA LEU A 15 -8.26 10.02 -20.03
C LEU A 15 -8.45 8.67 -19.30
N ASP A 16 -8.70 7.57 -20.01
CA ASP A 16 -9.14 6.30 -19.42
C ASP A 16 -8.08 5.17 -19.43
N LEU A 17 -6.78 5.46 -19.45
CA LEU A 17 -5.79 4.38 -19.25
C LEU A 17 -4.50 4.80 -18.54
N VAL A 18 -4.63 5.31 -17.32
CA VAL A 18 -3.64 4.99 -16.29
C VAL A 18 -4.26 3.88 -15.44
N ASN A 19 -4.06 2.63 -15.86
CA ASN A 19 -4.50 1.49 -15.05
C ASN A 19 -3.50 1.36 -13.89
N GLY A 20 -3.75 2.09 -12.81
CA GLY A 20 -3.00 1.93 -11.56
C GLY A 20 -3.15 0.50 -11.04
N GLU A 21 -2.11 -0.03 -10.41
CA GLU A 21 -2.15 -1.37 -9.84
C GLU A 21 -3.27 -1.48 -8.80
N ASN A 22 -4.16 -2.47 -8.97
CA ASN A 22 -5.24 -2.71 -8.02
C ASN A 22 -4.71 -3.55 -6.85
N VAL A 23 -4.61 -2.91 -5.68
CA VAL A 23 -4.25 -3.52 -4.40
C VAL A 23 -5.46 -3.43 -3.49
N GLU A 24 -5.84 -4.54 -2.87
CA GLU A 24 -6.97 -4.62 -1.96
C GLU A 24 -6.48 -4.97 -0.55
N GLN A 25 -6.92 -4.19 0.45
CA GLN A 25 -6.42 -4.27 1.82
C GLN A 25 -7.53 -4.71 2.79
N HIS A 26 -7.20 -5.64 3.69
CA HIS A 26 -8.14 -6.23 4.64
C HIS A 26 -7.52 -6.45 6.04
N PRO A 27 -8.31 -6.29 7.12
CA PRO A 27 -9.67 -5.72 7.14
C PRO A 27 -9.66 -4.20 6.83
N SER A 28 -10.79 -3.52 6.62
CA SER A 28 -10.75 -2.04 6.41
C SER A 28 -10.49 -1.25 7.70
N THR A 29 -10.83 -1.83 8.84
CA THR A 29 -10.57 -1.28 10.18
C THR A 29 -10.14 -2.43 11.07
N LEU A 30 -9.14 -2.18 11.91
CA LEU A 30 -8.62 -3.16 12.87
C LEU A 30 -8.48 -2.49 14.24
N SER A 31 -9.06 -3.13 15.26
CA SER A 31 -8.96 -2.75 16.66
C SER A 31 -8.18 -3.83 17.40
N VAL A 32 -7.10 -3.47 18.07
CA VAL A 32 -6.18 -4.42 18.74
C VAL A 32 -5.81 -3.89 20.12
N GLN A 33 -5.71 -4.78 21.12
CA GLN A 33 -5.28 -4.42 22.48
C GLN A 33 -3.78 -4.12 22.51
N GLU A 34 -3.36 -3.20 23.38
CA GLU A 34 -1.93 -2.93 23.57
C GLU A 34 -1.18 -4.21 23.98
N GLY A 35 0.01 -4.42 23.39
CA GLY A 35 0.82 -5.62 23.60
C GLY A 35 0.44 -6.81 22.72
N ASP A 36 -0.75 -6.85 22.14
CA ASP A 36 -1.14 -7.91 21.19
C ASP A 36 -0.45 -7.72 19.84
N SER A 37 -0.48 -8.78 19.02
CA SER A 37 -0.01 -8.73 17.64
C SER A 37 -1.15 -8.39 16.69
N SER A 38 -0.87 -7.56 15.68
CA SER A 38 -1.81 -7.21 14.62
C SER A 38 -1.33 -7.70 13.26
N VAL A 39 -2.28 -7.94 12.35
CA VAL A 39 -1.99 -8.37 10.98
C VAL A 39 -2.85 -7.59 10.00
N ILE A 40 -2.19 -6.92 9.04
CA ILE A 40 -2.80 -6.23 7.92
C ILE A 40 -2.46 -7.02 6.65
N LYS A 41 -3.46 -7.33 5.84
CA LYS A 41 -3.29 -8.18 4.65
C LYS A 41 -3.61 -7.39 3.39
N CYS A 42 -2.81 -7.63 2.35
CA CYS A 42 -3.03 -7.07 1.03
C CYS A 42 -2.99 -8.13 -0.06
N THR A 43 -3.85 -7.95 -1.05
CA THR A 43 -3.86 -8.73 -2.30
C THR A 43 -3.51 -7.79 -3.45
N TYR A 44 -2.84 -8.29 -4.47
CA TYR A 44 -2.51 -7.51 -5.66
C TYR A 44 -2.82 -8.31 -6.93
N SER A 45 -3.03 -7.59 -8.03
CA SER A 45 -3.47 -8.19 -9.29
C SER A 45 -2.33 -8.44 -10.28
N ASP A 46 -1.33 -7.54 -10.33
CA ASP A 46 -0.26 -7.63 -11.32
C ASP A 46 0.83 -8.63 -10.92
N SER A 47 0.96 -9.71 -11.70
CA SER A 47 1.99 -10.73 -11.46
C SER A 47 3.43 -10.20 -11.60
N ALA A 48 3.64 -9.11 -12.35
CA ALA A 48 4.95 -8.53 -12.60
C ALA A 48 5.50 -7.74 -11.39
N SER A 49 4.67 -7.38 -10.42
CA SER A 49 5.05 -6.49 -9.31
C SER A 49 6.20 -7.04 -8.49
N ASN A 50 7.30 -6.31 -8.35
CA ASN A 50 8.53 -6.80 -7.71
C ASN A 50 8.92 -6.03 -6.44
N TYR A 51 8.13 -5.02 -6.09
CA TYR A 51 8.34 -4.14 -4.94
C TYR A 51 7.02 -3.90 -4.21
N PHE A 52 7.03 -4.11 -2.89
CA PHE A 52 5.82 -4.07 -2.06
C PHE A 52 6.05 -3.18 -0.84
N PRO A 53 5.92 -1.84 -0.99
CA PRO A 53 6.14 -0.90 0.10
C PRO A 53 4.91 -0.77 1.00
N TRP A 54 5.17 -0.50 2.27
CA TRP A 54 4.21 -0.15 3.29
C TRP A 54 4.45 1.29 3.75
N TYR A 55 3.34 1.97 4.00
CA TYR A 55 3.31 3.32 4.51
C TYR A 55 2.46 3.40 5.77
N LYS A 56 2.86 4.27 6.69
CA LYS A 56 2.10 4.66 7.87
C LYS A 56 1.74 6.14 7.75
N GLN A 57 0.50 6.49 8.02
CA GLN A 57 0.03 7.86 8.08
C GLN A 57 -0.54 8.14 9.46
N GLU A 58 0.18 8.96 10.22
CA GLU A 58 -0.28 9.50 11.50
C GLU A 58 -1.23 10.68 11.25
N LEU A 59 -2.09 10.97 12.24
CA LEU A 59 -3.05 12.06 12.16
C LEU A 59 -2.35 13.39 11.84
N GLY A 60 -2.84 14.10 10.82
CA GLY A 60 -2.29 15.40 10.39
C GLY A 60 -0.97 15.31 9.60
N LYS A 61 -0.43 14.11 9.37
CA LYS A 61 0.75 13.88 8.52
C LYS A 61 0.34 13.25 7.18
N GLY A 62 1.25 13.33 6.20
CA GLY A 62 1.14 12.53 4.97
C GLY A 62 1.64 11.09 5.17
N PRO A 63 1.37 10.16 4.23
CA PRO A 63 1.91 8.81 4.26
C PRO A 63 3.44 8.81 4.31
N GLN A 64 4.02 8.07 5.24
CA GLN A 64 5.46 7.91 5.42
C GLN A 64 5.86 6.47 5.17
N PHE A 65 6.93 6.27 4.41
CA PHE A 65 7.48 4.94 4.16
C PHE A 65 7.97 4.31 5.47
N ILE A 66 7.60 3.06 5.72
CA ILE A 66 8.03 2.32 6.91
C ILE A 66 8.88 1.09 6.57
N ILE A 67 8.47 0.28 5.59
CA ILE A 67 9.18 -0.94 5.20
C ILE A 67 8.75 -1.37 3.79
N ASP A 68 9.61 -2.07 3.06
CA ASP A 68 9.30 -2.73 1.79
C ASP A 68 9.76 -4.17 1.79
N ILE A 69 9.13 -5.02 0.98
CA ILE A 69 9.68 -6.33 0.61
C ILE A 69 9.82 -6.44 -0.92
N ARG A 70 10.81 -7.20 -1.37
CA ARG A 70 11.11 -7.46 -2.78
C ARG A 70 10.69 -8.88 -3.14
N SER A 71 10.38 -9.12 -4.42
CA SER A 71 9.93 -10.43 -4.90
C SER A 71 10.92 -11.58 -4.73
N ASN A 72 12.19 -11.30 -4.43
CA ASN A 72 13.21 -12.31 -4.15
C ASN A 72 13.29 -12.69 -2.65
N ALA A 73 12.41 -12.14 -1.81
CA ALA A 73 12.32 -12.46 -0.39
C ALA A 73 10.90 -12.89 -0.01
N HIS A 74 10.80 -13.82 0.95
CA HIS A 74 9.52 -14.25 1.53
C HIS A 74 9.16 -13.53 2.82
N GLU A 75 10.18 -13.04 3.53
CA GLU A 75 10.04 -12.34 4.80
C GLU A 75 11.04 -11.19 4.86
N LYS A 76 10.65 -10.09 5.50
CA LYS A 76 11.55 -9.03 5.96
C LYS A 76 11.10 -8.55 7.33
N LYS A 77 12.05 -8.41 8.25
CA LYS A 77 11.79 -7.97 9.61
C LYS A 77 12.57 -6.69 9.92
N ASP A 78 11.88 -5.75 10.57
CA ASP A 78 12.49 -4.58 11.19
C ASP A 78 11.84 -4.37 12.57
N GLN A 79 12.60 -4.66 13.63
CA GLN A 79 12.13 -4.60 15.01
C GLN A 79 10.83 -5.40 15.24
N ARG A 80 9.72 -4.71 15.56
CA ARG A 80 8.37 -5.23 15.80
C ARG A 80 7.55 -5.41 14.52
N ILE A 81 8.07 -4.94 13.39
CA ILE A 81 7.40 -5.00 12.08
C ILE A 81 7.94 -6.19 11.28
N ILE A 82 7.04 -7.04 10.81
CA ILE A 82 7.36 -8.19 9.96
C ILE A 82 6.49 -8.12 8.70
N VAL A 83 7.12 -8.20 7.53
CA VAL A 83 6.42 -8.28 6.24
C VAL A 83 6.58 -9.68 5.67
N LEU A 84 5.47 -10.30 5.28
CA LEU A 84 5.45 -11.58 4.59
C LEU A 84 4.97 -11.40 3.15
N LEU A 85 5.59 -12.12 2.20
CA LEU A 85 5.23 -12.10 0.79
C LEU A 85 4.99 -13.52 0.25
N ASN A 86 3.77 -13.74 -0.25
CA ASN A 86 3.41 -14.89 -1.05
C ASN A 86 3.10 -14.46 -2.49
N LYS A 87 4.13 -14.56 -3.33
CA LYS A 87 4.08 -14.23 -4.75
C LYS A 87 3.11 -15.10 -5.55
N THR A 88 3.08 -16.39 -5.28
CA THR A 88 2.20 -17.35 -5.96
C THR A 88 0.73 -17.04 -5.70
N ALA A 89 0.40 -16.75 -4.45
CA ALA A 89 -0.97 -16.41 -4.07
C ALA A 89 -1.33 -14.94 -4.35
N LYS A 90 -0.35 -14.10 -4.70
CA LYS A 90 -0.48 -12.64 -4.83
C LYS A 90 -0.97 -11.96 -3.55
N HIS A 91 -0.40 -12.37 -2.43
CA HIS A 91 -0.67 -11.82 -1.11
C HIS A 91 0.60 -11.32 -0.43
N PHE A 92 0.46 -10.28 0.37
CA PHE A 92 1.49 -9.83 1.30
C PHE A 92 0.85 -9.25 2.55
N SER A 93 1.54 -9.33 3.69
CA SER A 93 1.00 -8.87 4.97
C SER A 93 2.03 -8.12 5.79
N LEU A 94 1.53 -7.17 6.58
CA LEU A 94 2.27 -6.47 7.62
C LEU A 94 1.81 -7.00 8.97
N HIS A 95 2.76 -7.47 9.77
CA HIS A 95 2.55 -7.89 11.14
C HIS A 95 3.25 -6.90 12.05
N ILE A 96 2.54 -6.42 13.07
CA ILE A 96 3.10 -5.58 14.13
C ILE A 96 2.97 -6.38 15.42
N THR A 97 4.09 -6.80 15.99
CA THR A 97 4.13 -7.50 17.28
C THR A 97 4.21 -6.51 18.43
N GLU A 98 3.71 -6.88 19.61
CA GLU A 98 3.78 -6.03 20.81
C GLU A 98 3.32 -4.62 20.50
N THR A 99 2.07 -4.49 20.02
CA THR A 99 1.54 -3.21 19.55
C THR A 99 1.57 -2.15 20.65
N GLN A 100 1.91 -0.92 20.27
CA GLN A 100 2.07 0.21 21.19
C GLN A 100 1.10 1.33 20.79
N PRO A 101 0.76 2.28 21.68
CA PRO A 101 -0.15 3.39 21.36
C PRO A 101 0.32 4.21 20.14
N GLY A 102 1.64 4.30 19.95
CA GLY A 102 2.25 4.96 18.79
C GLY A 102 2.02 4.25 17.46
N ASP A 103 1.56 2.99 17.44
CA ASP A 103 1.24 2.26 16.21
C ASP A 103 -0.15 2.64 15.66
N SER A 104 -1.01 3.29 16.44
CA SER A 104 -2.35 3.73 15.99
C SER A 104 -2.25 4.76 14.87
N ALA A 105 -2.66 4.36 13.65
CA ALA A 105 -2.47 5.13 12.42
C ALA A 105 -3.26 4.53 11.25
N VAL A 106 -3.27 5.22 10.11
CA VAL A 106 -3.73 4.64 8.85
C VAL A 106 -2.56 3.98 8.15
N TYR A 107 -2.73 2.73 7.73
CA TYR A 107 -1.70 1.99 7.00
C TYR A 107 -2.10 1.79 5.55
N PHE A 108 -1.10 1.86 4.67
CA PHE A 108 -1.26 1.66 3.24
C PHE A 108 -0.24 0.67 2.73
N CYS A 109 -0.68 -0.25 1.89
CA CYS A 109 0.16 -1.19 1.18
C CYS A 109 0.10 -0.90 -0.33
N ALA A 110 1.24 -0.92 -0.99
CA ALA A 110 1.27 -0.84 -2.44
C ALA A 110 2.03 -2.04 -3.02
N ALA A 111 1.84 -2.24 -4.31
CA ALA A 111 2.66 -3.10 -5.12
C ALA A 111 3.13 -2.27 -6.32
N SER A 112 4.28 -2.63 -6.90
CA SER A 112 4.82 -1.94 -8.07
C SER A 112 5.75 -2.84 -8.87
N THR A 113 5.73 -2.67 -10.19
CA THR A 113 6.67 -3.26 -11.15
C THR A 113 7.92 -2.39 -11.39
N HIS A 114 7.89 -1.11 -11.01
CA HIS A 114 8.83 -0.08 -11.46
C HIS A 114 10.00 0.21 -10.51
N CYS A 115 10.30 -0.64 -9.54
CA CYS A 115 11.43 -0.45 -8.61
C CYS A 115 12.61 -1.36 -8.98
N PHE A 116 13.54 -0.85 -9.79
CA PHE A 116 14.82 -1.52 -10.05
C PHE A 116 15.84 -1.23 -8.92
N PRO A 117 16.84 -2.11 -8.68
CA PRO A 117 17.89 -1.84 -7.70
C PRO A 117 18.64 -0.55 -8.06
N GLY A 118 18.57 0.47 -7.18
CA GLY A 118 19.30 1.73 -7.32
C GLY A 118 18.49 2.97 -7.72
N THR A 119 17.26 2.83 -8.20
CA THR A 119 16.41 3.97 -8.62
C THR A 119 14.96 3.82 -8.18
N CYS A 120 14.74 3.46 -6.91
CA CYS A 120 13.42 3.60 -6.33
C CYS A 120 13.14 5.07 -6.10
N TYR A 121 12.66 5.75 -7.15
CA TYR A 121 12.05 7.04 -6.99
C TYR A 121 10.65 6.79 -6.42
N PRO A 122 10.35 7.24 -5.19
CA PRO A 122 8.96 7.50 -4.86
C PRO A 122 8.52 8.56 -5.86
N TYR A 123 7.73 8.18 -6.87
CA TYR A 123 7.19 9.16 -7.80
C TYR A 123 6.29 10.11 -7.00
N THR A 124 6.85 11.26 -6.60
CA THR A 124 6.16 12.31 -5.81
C THR A 124 5.10 13.06 -6.63
N ASN A 125 4.90 12.69 -7.90
CA ASN A 125 3.97 13.35 -8.83
C ASN A 125 2.78 12.48 -9.27
N LEU A 126 2.54 11.33 -8.65
CA LEU A 126 1.21 10.73 -8.78
C LEU A 126 0.30 11.49 -7.83
N ARG A 127 -0.58 12.32 -8.39
CA ARG A 127 -1.83 12.69 -7.72
C ARG A 127 -2.41 11.38 -7.19
N LEU A 128 -2.31 11.16 -5.89
CA LEU A 128 -2.70 9.93 -5.19
C LEU A 128 -4.24 9.80 -5.24
N GLU A 129 -4.80 9.59 -6.42
CA GLU A 129 -5.85 8.59 -6.60
C GLU A 129 -5.15 7.25 -6.83
N LEU A 130 -4.18 6.96 -5.96
CA LEU A 130 -3.75 5.60 -5.72
C LEU A 130 -5.04 4.88 -5.29
N LYS A 131 -5.44 3.81 -5.98
CA LYS A 131 -6.39 2.82 -5.46
C LYS A 131 -5.78 2.07 -4.26
N LEU A 132 -5.13 2.80 -3.36
CA LEU A 132 -4.79 2.32 -2.05
C LEU A 132 -6.09 2.35 -1.26
N GLN A 133 -6.57 1.20 -0.84
CA GLN A 133 -7.61 1.17 0.16
C GLN A 133 -6.94 1.41 1.52
N PRO A 134 -7.22 2.54 2.21
CA PRO A 134 -6.70 2.77 3.55
C PRO A 134 -7.24 1.73 4.52
N LEU A 135 -6.44 1.37 5.52
CA LEU A 135 -6.89 0.60 6.69
C LEU A 135 -6.68 1.46 7.93
N SER A 136 -7.76 1.71 8.64
CA SER A 136 -7.73 2.40 9.92
C SER A 136 -7.32 1.41 11.00
N PHE A 137 -6.08 1.51 11.47
CA PHE A 137 -5.57 0.68 12.55
C PHE A 137 -5.66 1.48 13.85
N VAL A 138 -6.47 1.00 14.78
CA VAL A 138 -6.75 1.64 16.06
C VAL A 138 -6.32 0.68 17.17
N ILE A 139 -5.64 1.21 18.18
CA ILE A 139 -5.34 0.46 19.40
C ILE A 139 -6.45 0.71 20.42
N ASP A 140 -7.05 -0.36 20.94
CA ASP A 140 -7.99 -0.31 22.06
C ASP A 140 -7.20 -0.29 23.37
N LEU A 141 -7.24 0.85 24.06
CA LEU A 141 -6.70 1.01 25.40
C LEU A 141 -7.76 0.58 26.43
N GLN A 142 -8.12 -0.71 26.46
CA GLN A 142 -8.95 -1.21 27.56
C GLN A 142 -8.06 -1.68 28.71
N VAL A 143 -8.26 -1.01 29.86
CA VAL A 143 -7.73 -1.36 31.18
C VAL A 143 -8.47 -2.55 31.75
#